data_AF-A0A8E2I2U7-F1
#
_entry.id   AF-A0A8E2I2U7-F1
#
_cell.length_a   1.000
_cell.length_b   1.000
_cell.length_c   1.000
_cell.angle_alpha   90.00
_cell.angle_beta   90.00
_cell.angle_gamma   90.00
#
_symmetry.space_group_name_H-M   'P 1'
#
loop_
_entity.id
_entity.type
_entity.pdbx_description
1 polymer ?
#
loop_
_entity_poly.entity_id
_entity_poly.type
_entity_poly.pdbx_seq_one_letter_code
_entity_poly.pdbx_strand_id
1 'polypeptide(L)'
;MRKILFLLLFTTSLLAACNSSSLSISEIDVIPDDVQDKIDYHHTLQLMNDGEDIAYIFYQSKGTVVTDLEVQGDTLKVKLDETNRQDGLIEQHVYKLTLDPEHEVIDILINGKSTQFDNVTSL
;
A
#
# COMPACT_ATOMS: atom_id res chain seq x y z
N MET A 1 16.65 44.58 -36.20
CA MET A 1 16.36 43.14 -36.26
C MET A 1 17.62 42.37 -35.91
N ARG A 2 17.71 41.85 -34.68
CA ARG A 2 18.73 40.96 -34.09
C ARG A 2 18.65 41.21 -32.59
N LYS A 3 18.13 40.23 -31.83
CA LYS A 3 18.20 40.07 -30.35
C LYS A 3 17.06 39.22 -29.76
N ILE A 4 16.18 38.62 -30.57
CA ILE A 4 15.14 37.68 -30.09
C ILE A 4 15.59 36.23 -30.32
N LEU A 5 16.79 35.84 -29.85
CA LEU A 5 17.31 34.48 -30.05
C LEU A 5 17.73 33.78 -28.75
N PHE A 6 17.27 34.24 -27.58
CA PHE A 6 17.68 33.61 -26.31
C PHE A 6 16.54 33.26 -25.36
N LEU A 7 15.28 33.35 -25.79
CA LEU A 7 14.11 33.03 -24.96
C LEU A 7 13.41 31.74 -25.41
N LEU A 8 14.18 30.72 -25.79
CA LEU A 8 13.65 29.46 -26.34
C LEU A 8 14.25 28.21 -25.69
N LEU A 9 14.83 28.35 -24.49
CA LEU A 9 15.52 27.25 -23.79
C LEU A 9 14.94 26.91 -22.41
N PHE A 10 13.70 27.30 -22.13
CA PHE A 10 13.01 26.96 -20.87
C PHE A 10 11.75 26.12 -21.07
N THR A 11 11.71 25.33 -22.14
CA THR A 11 10.80 24.18 -22.24
C THR A 11 11.57 22.93 -21.81
N THR A 12 12.10 22.92 -20.59
CA THR A 12 12.44 21.66 -19.92
C THR A 12 11.12 21.02 -19.55
N SER A 13 10.62 20.23 -20.49
CA SER A 13 9.55 19.27 -20.34
C SER A 13 9.79 18.48 -19.06
N LEU A 14 9.10 18.84 -17.98
CA LEU A 14 8.83 17.92 -16.90
C LEU A 14 7.93 16.85 -17.50
N LEU A 15 8.53 15.87 -18.18
CA LEU A 15 7.95 14.55 -18.30
C LEU A 15 7.89 14.03 -16.88
N ALA A 16 6.84 14.41 -16.15
CA ALA A 16 6.31 13.54 -15.13
C ALA A 16 5.90 12.29 -15.90
N ALA A 17 6.82 11.33 -15.99
CA ALA A 17 6.46 9.99 -16.38
C ALA A 17 5.39 9.57 -15.37
N CYS A 18 4.14 9.55 -15.80
CA CYS A 18 3.18 8.62 -15.24
C CYS A 18 3.71 7.24 -15.61
N ASN A 19 4.73 6.77 -14.89
CA ASN A 19 4.97 5.33 -14.82
C ASN A 19 3.69 4.79 -14.20
N SER A 20 2.90 4.09 -15.01
CA SER A 20 1.81 3.26 -14.53
C SER A 20 2.46 2.14 -13.73
N SER A 21 2.79 2.41 -12.47
CA SER A 21 3.26 1.39 -11.57
C SER A 21 2.17 0.33 -11.45
N SER A 22 2.55 -0.94 -11.50
CA SER A 22 1.64 -2.06 -11.21
C SER A 22 1.19 -2.05 -9.75
N LEU A 23 1.79 -1.21 -8.90
CA LEU A 23 1.42 -1.03 -7.51
C LEU A 23 -0.05 -0.66 -7.35
N SER A 24 -0.76 -1.50 -6.63
CA SER A 24 -2.16 -1.28 -6.31
C SER A 24 -2.48 -1.89 -4.96
N ILE A 25 -3.47 -1.30 -4.30
CA ILE A 25 -4.08 -1.85 -3.09
C ILE A 25 -5.59 -1.90 -3.33
N SER A 26 -6.19 -3.03 -2.98
CA SER A 26 -7.63 -3.22 -3.05
C SER A 26 -8.10 -4.10 -1.92
N GLU A 27 -9.17 -3.70 -1.25
CA GLU A 27 -9.89 -4.57 -0.33
C GLU A 27 -10.60 -5.66 -1.13
N ILE A 28 -10.56 -6.90 -0.64
CA ILE A 28 -11.16 -8.05 -1.32
C ILE A 28 -12.22 -8.70 -0.42
N ASP A 29 -13.41 -8.92 -0.99
CA ASP A 29 -14.50 -9.61 -0.29
C ASP A 29 -14.34 -11.14 -0.33
N VAL A 30 -13.73 -11.65 -1.42
CA VAL A 30 -13.47 -13.08 -1.61
C VAL A 30 -12.00 -13.34 -1.34
N ILE A 31 -11.73 -13.84 -0.14
CA ILE A 31 -10.37 -14.18 0.33
C ILE A 31 -9.97 -15.53 -0.29
N PRO A 32 -8.81 -15.63 -0.96
CA PRO A 32 -8.27 -16.91 -1.44
C PRO A 32 -8.08 -17.92 -0.31
N ASP A 33 -8.30 -19.21 -0.57
CA ASP A 33 -8.26 -20.27 0.45
C ASP A 33 -6.89 -20.36 1.15
N ASP A 34 -5.80 -20.21 0.40
CA ASP A 34 -4.43 -20.22 0.91
C ASP A 34 -4.12 -19.04 1.83
N VAL A 35 -4.68 -17.87 1.55
CA VAL A 35 -4.64 -16.69 2.44
C VAL A 35 -5.50 -16.94 3.68
N GLN A 36 -6.73 -17.41 3.48
CA GLN A 36 -7.70 -17.65 4.55
C GLN A 36 -7.19 -18.66 5.58
N ASP A 37 -6.48 -19.70 5.15
CA ASP A 37 -5.91 -20.73 6.02
C ASP A 37 -4.70 -20.23 6.84
N LYS A 38 -4.06 -19.11 6.44
CA LYS A 38 -2.88 -18.53 7.10
C LYS A 38 -3.21 -17.41 8.08
N ILE A 39 -4.41 -16.84 8.00
CA ILE A 39 -4.83 -15.76 8.90
C ILE A 39 -4.94 -16.30 10.34
N ASP A 40 -4.10 -15.78 11.24
CA ASP A 40 -4.28 -15.97 12.68
C ASP A 40 -5.10 -14.80 13.26
N TYR A 41 -6.35 -15.07 13.62
CA TYR A 41 -7.27 -14.05 14.15
C TYR A 41 -6.88 -13.47 15.51
N HIS A 42 -5.82 -13.96 16.17
CA HIS A 42 -5.25 -13.37 17.38
C HIS A 42 -4.32 -12.18 17.10
N HIS A 43 -3.88 -12.00 15.85
CA HIS A 43 -3.04 -10.90 15.42
C HIS A 43 -3.87 -9.76 14.80
N THR A 44 -3.45 -8.52 15.06
CA THR A 44 -4.15 -7.32 14.59
C THR A 44 -3.71 -6.95 13.18
N LEU A 45 -2.41 -7.08 12.86
CA LEU A 45 -1.84 -6.73 11.57
C LEU A 45 -0.92 -7.84 11.06
N GLN A 46 -1.21 -8.40 9.89
CA GLN A 46 -0.43 -9.50 9.31
C GLN A 46 -0.13 -9.28 7.84
N LEU A 47 1.01 -9.80 7.40
CA LEU A 47 1.42 -9.84 6.01
C LEU A 47 1.52 -11.31 5.56
N MET A 48 0.93 -11.62 4.41
CA MET A 48 1.10 -12.89 3.71
C MET A 48 1.61 -12.60 2.30
N ASN A 49 2.80 -13.09 1.94
CA ASN A 49 3.37 -12.89 0.60
C ASN A 49 3.39 -14.19 -0.21
N ASP A 50 3.24 -14.09 -1.53
CA ASP A 50 3.42 -15.22 -2.45
C ASP A 50 4.91 -15.46 -2.79
N GLY A 51 5.78 -14.53 -2.39
CA GLY A 51 7.21 -14.54 -2.69
C GLY A 51 7.58 -13.92 -4.04
N GLU A 52 6.59 -13.41 -4.77
CA GLU A 52 6.73 -12.76 -6.07
C GLU A 52 6.19 -11.32 -6.01
N ASP A 53 5.06 -11.05 -6.68
CA ASP A 53 4.50 -9.72 -6.88
C ASP A 53 3.15 -9.51 -6.19
N ILE A 54 2.69 -10.46 -5.36
CA ILE A 54 1.44 -10.31 -4.62
C ILE A 54 1.67 -10.47 -3.12
N ALA A 55 1.12 -9.53 -2.37
CA ALA A 55 0.99 -9.65 -0.93
C ALA A 55 -0.44 -9.41 -0.48
N TYR A 56 -0.77 -9.96 0.67
CA TYR A 56 -2.05 -9.78 1.34
C TYR A 56 -1.81 -9.19 2.72
N ILE A 57 -2.58 -8.18 3.08
CA ILE A 57 -2.56 -7.57 4.41
C ILE A 57 -3.88 -7.90 5.09
N PHE A 58 -3.80 -8.57 6.24
CA PHE A 58 -4.94 -8.72 7.14
C PHE A 58 -4.84 -7.65 8.23
N TYR A 59 -5.91 -6.90 8.44
CA TYR A 59 -5.96 -5.85 9.46
C TYR A 59 -7.28 -5.86 10.23
N GLN A 60 -7.18 -5.90 11.57
CA GLN A 60 -8.29 -5.69 12.48
C GLN A 60 -8.32 -4.24 12.95
N SER A 61 -9.40 -3.52 12.65
CA SER A 61 -9.56 -2.09 12.92
C SER A 61 -10.80 -1.84 13.79
N LYS A 62 -10.94 -0.61 14.32
CA LYS A 62 -12.16 -0.18 15.04
C LYS A 62 -13.14 0.62 14.18
N GLY A 63 -13.06 0.49 12.87
CA GLY A 63 -13.89 1.21 11.91
C GLY A 63 -13.41 1.03 10.49
N THR A 64 -14.06 1.66 9.53
CA THR A 64 -13.62 1.51 8.13
C THR A 64 -12.22 2.07 7.94
N VAL A 65 -11.47 1.49 7.02
CA VAL A 65 -10.12 1.91 6.71
C VAL A 65 -10.08 2.48 5.30
N VAL A 66 -9.48 3.66 5.15
CA VAL A 66 -9.15 4.26 3.86
C VAL A 66 -7.70 3.93 3.55
N THR A 67 -7.45 3.44 2.33
CA THR A 67 -6.13 3.01 1.89
C THR A 67 -5.50 3.99 0.90
N ASP A 68 -4.20 4.19 1.01
CA ASP A 68 -3.39 4.94 0.04
C ASP A 68 -1.99 4.32 -0.08
N LEU A 69 -1.33 4.53 -1.22
CA LEU A 69 0.04 4.08 -1.47
C LEU A 69 0.95 5.27 -1.74
N GLU A 70 2.14 5.24 -1.14
CA GLU A 70 3.19 6.22 -1.40
C GLU A 70 4.53 5.51 -1.59
N VAL A 71 5.21 5.83 -2.68
CA VAL A 71 6.57 5.34 -2.94
C VAL A 71 7.58 6.35 -2.41
N GLN A 72 8.50 5.90 -1.58
CA GLN A 72 9.64 6.69 -1.12
C GLN A 72 10.93 5.88 -1.26
N GLY A 73 11.65 6.09 -2.37
CA GLY A 73 12.86 5.33 -2.66
C GLY A 73 12.53 3.87 -2.93
N ASP A 74 13.15 2.96 -2.18
CA ASP A 74 12.94 1.50 -2.20
C ASP A 74 11.79 1.05 -1.29
N THR A 75 11.11 1.99 -0.62
CA THR A 75 10.06 1.70 0.35
C THR A 75 8.68 2.00 -0.22
N LEU A 76 7.82 0.98 -0.24
CA LEU A 76 6.38 1.11 -0.45
C LEU A 76 5.71 1.39 0.89
N LYS A 77 5.18 2.60 1.05
CA LYS A 77 4.34 2.97 2.18
C LYS A 77 2.90 2.63 1.89
N VAL A 78 2.32 1.78 2.72
CA VAL A 78 0.91 1.42 2.70
C VAL A 78 0.22 2.14 3.85
N LYS A 79 -0.64 3.10 3.53
CA LYS A 79 -1.37 3.89 4.53
C LYS A 79 -2.73 3.27 4.78
N LEU A 80 -3.03 3.02 6.05
CA LEU A 80 -4.30 2.49 6.54
C LEU A 80 -4.86 3.52 7.54
N ASP A 81 -5.72 4.42 7.06
CA ASP A 81 -6.32 5.46 7.89
C ASP A 81 -7.71 5.04 8.36
N GLU A 82 -7.86 4.82 9.66
CA GLU A 82 -9.13 4.44 10.27
C GLU A 82 -10.06 5.65 10.32
N THR A 83 -11.28 5.49 9.83
CA THR A 83 -12.34 6.47 10.07
C THR A 83 -13.03 6.13 11.39
N ASN A 84 -13.26 7.15 12.21
CA ASN A 84 -13.89 6.95 13.52
C ASN A 84 -15.32 6.42 13.35
N ARG A 85 -15.55 5.15 13.71
CA ARG A 85 -16.88 4.61 14.02
C ARG A 85 -17.09 4.60 15.54
N GLN A 86 -18.28 5.00 15.96
CA GLN A 86 -18.63 5.22 17.37
C GLN A 86 -19.09 3.94 18.11
N ASP A 87 -19.31 2.84 17.39
CA ASP A 87 -19.86 1.60 17.96
C ASP A 87 -18.79 0.68 18.57
N GLY A 88 -17.50 0.93 18.29
CA GLY A 88 -16.37 0.20 18.88
C GLY A 88 -16.27 -1.26 18.44
N LEU A 89 -16.94 -1.62 17.34
CA LEU A 89 -16.87 -2.95 16.76
C LEU A 89 -15.51 -3.14 16.06
N ILE A 90 -14.95 -4.35 16.18
CA ILE A 90 -13.75 -4.72 15.45
C ILE A 90 -14.18 -5.18 14.05
N GLU A 91 -13.68 -4.50 13.03
CA GLU A 91 -13.85 -4.87 11.63
C GLU A 91 -12.59 -5.59 11.14
N GLN A 92 -12.77 -6.53 10.21
CA GLN A 92 -11.68 -7.29 9.60
C GLN A 92 -11.57 -6.89 8.14
N HIS A 93 -10.36 -6.57 7.72
CA HIS A 93 -10.06 -6.18 6.35
C HIS A 93 -9.00 -7.10 5.77
N VAL A 94 -9.17 -7.49 4.51
CA VAL A 94 -8.14 -8.16 3.73
C VAL A 94 -7.87 -7.34 2.48
N TYR A 95 -6.63 -6.87 2.37
CA TYR A 95 -6.17 -6.12 1.21
C TYR A 95 -5.27 -6.97 0.35
N LYS A 96 -5.52 -6.98 -0.95
CA LYS A 96 -4.57 -7.45 -1.95
C LYS A 96 -3.69 -6.30 -2.39
N LEU A 97 -2.38 -6.52 -2.30
CA LEU A 97 -1.33 -5.65 -2.75
C LEU A 97 -0.66 -6.25 -3.98
N THR A 98 -0.50 -5.47 -5.03
CA THR A 98 0.44 -5.79 -6.11
C THR A 98 1.74 -5.03 -5.85
N LEU A 99 2.85 -5.74 -5.93
CA LEU A 99 4.19 -5.23 -5.68
C LEU A 99 4.91 -4.96 -7.01
N ASP A 100 5.96 -4.17 -6.92
CA ASP A 100 6.88 -3.92 -8.01
C ASP A 100 8.28 -4.26 -7.49
N PRO A 101 9.10 -5.05 -8.21
CA PRO A 101 10.43 -5.47 -7.77
C PRO A 101 11.38 -4.32 -7.41
N GLU A 102 11.08 -3.09 -7.79
CA GLU A 102 11.83 -1.90 -7.34
C GLU A 102 11.65 -1.56 -5.85
N HIS A 103 10.65 -2.13 -5.17
CA HIS A 103 10.33 -1.83 -3.76
C HIS A 103 10.63 -3.03 -2.87
N GLU A 104 11.76 -2.98 -2.16
CA GLU A 104 12.23 -4.06 -1.28
C GLU A 104 11.58 -4.01 0.11
N VAL A 105 11.04 -2.86 0.51
CA VAL A 105 10.53 -2.62 1.87
C VAL A 105 9.07 -2.20 1.83
N ILE A 106 8.23 -2.86 2.65
CA ILE A 106 6.84 -2.46 2.90
C ILE A 106 6.77 -1.83 4.29
N ASP A 107 6.38 -0.56 4.37
CA ASP A 107 6.13 0.17 5.63
C ASP A 107 4.62 0.42 5.76
N ILE A 108 3.99 -0.12 6.82
CA ILE A 108 2.57 0.09 7.10
C ILE A 108 2.42 1.29 8.00
N LEU A 109 1.63 2.28 7.57
CA LEU A 109 1.28 3.44 8.38
C LEU A 109 -0.19 3.35 8.79
N ILE A 110 -0.45 3.06 10.06
CA ILE A 110 -1.79 3.16 10.63
C ILE A 110 -1.98 4.56 11.19
N ASN A 111 -2.96 5.30 10.66
CA ASN A 111 -3.22 6.69 11.05
C ASN A 111 -1.96 7.58 11.01
N GLY A 112 -1.16 7.43 9.95
CA GLY A 112 0.11 8.14 9.74
C GLY A 112 1.30 7.68 10.59
N LYS A 113 1.19 6.57 11.34
CA LYS A 113 2.29 6.04 12.18
C LYS A 113 2.76 4.68 11.66
N SER A 114 4.07 4.58 11.38
CA SER A 114 4.72 3.30 11.06
C SER A 114 4.43 2.28 12.15
N THR A 115 3.93 1.11 11.73
CA THR A 115 3.46 0.04 12.60
C THR A 115 4.02 -1.29 12.12
N GLN A 116 4.52 -2.09 13.05
CA GLN A 116 5.09 -3.41 12.75
C GLN A 116 3.98 -4.44 12.54
N PHE A 117 4.22 -5.38 11.63
CA PHE A 117 3.40 -6.58 11.51
C PHE A 117 3.55 -7.44 12.76
N ASP A 118 2.43 -7.95 13.27
CA ASP A 118 2.43 -8.95 14.34
C ASP A 118 2.93 -10.31 13.83
N ASN A 119 2.65 -10.60 12.56
CA ASN A 119 3.03 -11.84 11.90
C ASN A 119 3.30 -11.61 10.40
N VAL A 120 4.32 -12.27 9.87
CA VAL A 120 4.68 -12.27 8.45
C VAL A 120 4.84 -13.72 8.01
N THR A 121 4.09 -14.11 6.99
CA THR A 121 4.08 -15.48 6.46
C THR A 121 4.22 -15.50 4.95
N SER A 122 4.68 -16.63 4.43
CA SER A 122 4.65 -16.95 3.00
C SER A 122 3.49 -17.91 2.72
N LEU A 123 2.82 -17.72 1.59
CA LEU A 123 1.72 -18.58 1.13
C LEU A 123 2.23 -19.96 0.72
#